data_AF-A0A3R7AS15-F1
#
_entry.id   AF-A0A3R7AS15-F1
#
_cell.length_a   1.000
_cell.length_b   1.000
_cell.length_c   1.000
_cell.angle_alpha   90.00
_cell.angle_beta   90.00
_cell.angle_gamma   90.00
#
_symmetry.space_group_name_H-M   'P 1'
#
loop_
_entity.id
_entity.type
_entity.pdbx_description
1 polymer ?
#
loop_
_entity_poly.entity_id
_entity_poly.type
_entity_poly.pdbx_seq_one_letter_code
_entity_poly.pdbx_strand_id
1 'polypeptide(L)'
;DAGGVLNIGSCVSNAHIHGAAIKVAGIFAGRPLRGNYEEISDYILSRVGACGVAWGAMSQKAASIATGFNRLGVPAVVGPHGAKYRRAFMGRPDIKEDWTLIDATDGSKVYVEPGPQDLLVACETVEEAMPMMAKLCIRPSDTDRGRSIKLTHYIDLSQKYLNAYPPDWHLFVRTASDLPIATRNALLKKLEDEQGWKIDWKTKKIVEGPIRAYNPSFNPTNLERLIRRKK
;
A
#
# COMPACT_ATOMS: atom_id res chain seq x y z
N ASP A 1 12.45 -4.05 -13.18
CA ASP A 1 11.20 -4.71 -13.59
C ASP A 1 11.27 -5.21 -15.02
N ALA A 2 10.52 -6.26 -15.34
CA ALA A 2 10.39 -6.79 -16.71
C ALA A 2 9.33 -6.03 -17.55
N GLY A 3 8.56 -5.11 -16.94
CA GLY A 3 7.60 -4.25 -17.65
C GLY A 3 6.48 -5.00 -18.38
N GLY A 4 6.15 -6.22 -17.95
CA GLY A 4 5.22 -7.09 -18.65
C GLY A 4 3.79 -6.58 -18.66
N VAL A 5 3.13 -6.69 -19.82
CA VAL A 5 1.71 -6.39 -20.00
C VAL A 5 1.02 -7.66 -20.49
N LEU A 6 -0.06 -8.06 -19.81
CA LEU A 6 -0.80 -9.29 -20.13
C LEU A 6 -2.30 -9.03 -20.18
N ASN A 7 -2.93 -9.33 -21.32
CA ASN A 7 -4.38 -9.38 -21.42
C ASN A 7 -4.88 -10.72 -20.85
N ILE A 8 -5.58 -10.66 -19.72
CA ILE A 8 -6.07 -11.85 -18.99
C ILE A 8 -7.35 -12.43 -19.63
N GLY A 9 -8.08 -11.64 -20.44
CA GLY A 9 -9.28 -12.06 -21.15
C GLY A 9 -10.50 -11.16 -20.90
N SER A 10 -11.69 -11.75 -20.93
CA SER A 10 -12.96 -11.01 -20.76
C SER A 10 -13.22 -10.62 -19.29
N CYS A 11 -14.35 -9.95 -19.00
CA CYS A 11 -14.66 -9.50 -17.64
C CYS A 11 -14.66 -10.63 -16.59
N VAL A 12 -15.01 -11.87 -16.96
CA VAL A 12 -14.99 -13.01 -16.04
C VAL A 12 -13.55 -13.45 -15.71
N SER A 13 -12.60 -13.14 -16.57
CA SER A 13 -11.17 -13.43 -16.36
C SER A 13 -10.54 -12.60 -15.23
N ASN A 14 -11.22 -11.57 -14.72
CA ASN A 14 -10.81 -10.86 -13.49
C ASN A 14 -10.65 -11.80 -12.28
N ALA A 15 -11.37 -12.94 -12.28
CA ALA A 15 -11.18 -13.99 -11.28
C ALA A 15 -9.73 -14.53 -11.25
N HIS A 16 -9.00 -14.49 -12.37
CA HIS A 16 -7.60 -14.90 -12.41
C HIS A 16 -6.65 -13.85 -11.86
N ILE A 17 -6.97 -12.56 -11.96
CA ILE A 17 -6.23 -11.48 -11.29
C ILE A 17 -6.42 -11.60 -9.77
N HIS A 18 -7.66 -11.83 -9.33
CA HIS A 18 -7.99 -12.12 -7.94
C HIS A 18 -7.27 -13.38 -7.44
N GLY A 19 -7.33 -14.45 -8.23
CA GLY A 19 -6.62 -15.70 -7.97
C GLY A 19 -5.09 -15.57 -7.98
N ALA A 20 -4.51 -14.64 -8.73
CA ALA A 20 -3.07 -14.40 -8.71
C ALA A 20 -2.61 -13.87 -7.35
N ALA A 21 -3.33 -12.91 -6.77
CA ALA A 21 -3.06 -12.41 -5.41
C ALA A 21 -3.24 -13.51 -4.35
N ILE A 22 -4.30 -14.33 -4.46
CA ILE A 22 -4.52 -15.49 -3.58
C ILE A 22 -3.36 -16.50 -3.70
N LYS A 23 -2.86 -16.76 -4.92
CA LYS A 23 -1.74 -17.67 -5.14
C LYS A 23 -0.44 -17.15 -4.54
N VAL A 24 -0.23 -15.84 -4.41
CA VAL A 24 0.92 -15.31 -3.65
C VAL A 24 0.81 -15.73 -2.19
N ALA A 25 -0.35 -15.57 -1.55
CA ALA A 25 -0.54 -16.01 -0.16
C ALA A 25 -0.43 -17.54 -0.01
N GLY A 26 -1.03 -18.30 -0.94
CA GLY A 26 -1.05 -19.77 -0.87
C GLY A 26 0.27 -20.45 -1.21
N ILE A 27 0.92 -20.03 -2.30
CA ILE A 27 2.14 -20.68 -2.82
C ILE A 27 3.39 -20.08 -2.17
N PHE A 28 3.56 -18.76 -2.22
CA PHE A 28 4.77 -18.13 -1.70
C PHE A 28 4.80 -18.11 -0.17
N ALA A 29 3.67 -17.81 0.48
CA ALA A 29 3.59 -17.74 1.94
C ALA A 29 3.05 -19.01 2.62
N GLY A 30 2.71 -20.04 1.85
CA GLY A 30 2.26 -21.33 2.37
C GLY A 30 0.96 -21.28 3.17
N ARG A 31 0.10 -20.27 2.95
CA ARG A 31 -1.13 -20.11 3.73
C ARG A 31 -2.23 -21.08 3.27
N PRO A 32 -2.93 -21.76 4.18
CA PRO A 32 -3.99 -22.68 3.80
C PRO A 32 -5.16 -21.91 3.19
N LEU A 33 -5.66 -22.36 2.04
CA LEU A 33 -6.70 -21.64 1.28
C LEU A 33 -8.13 -22.03 1.68
N ARG A 34 -8.36 -23.31 2.03
CA ARG A 34 -9.72 -23.84 2.24
C ARG A 34 -10.39 -23.16 3.44
N GLY A 35 -11.50 -22.46 3.19
CA GLY A 35 -12.30 -21.81 4.24
C GLY A 35 -11.58 -20.69 4.99
N ASN A 36 -10.49 -20.14 4.45
CA ASN A 36 -9.59 -19.24 5.18
C ASN A 36 -9.47 -17.85 4.53
N TYR A 37 -10.54 -17.38 3.90
CA TYR A 37 -10.53 -16.16 3.10
C TYR A 37 -10.04 -14.93 3.88
N GLU A 38 -10.38 -14.83 5.15
CA GLU A 38 -10.02 -13.72 6.04
C GLU A 38 -8.49 -13.60 6.22
N GLU A 39 -7.78 -14.70 6.52
CA GLU A 39 -6.31 -14.68 6.64
C GLU A 39 -5.64 -14.37 5.31
N ILE A 40 -6.18 -14.88 4.19
CA ILE A 40 -5.66 -14.59 2.86
C ILE A 40 -5.81 -13.11 2.51
N SER A 41 -6.96 -12.53 2.81
CA SER A 41 -7.20 -11.10 2.62
C SER A 41 -6.29 -10.25 3.49
N ASP A 42 -6.16 -10.60 4.78
CA ASP A 42 -5.26 -9.89 5.70
C ASP A 42 -3.81 -9.94 5.24
N TYR A 43 -3.35 -11.11 4.77
CA TYR A 43 -2.03 -11.27 4.17
C TYR A 43 -1.84 -10.36 2.96
N ILE A 44 -2.81 -10.31 2.04
CA ILE A 44 -2.74 -9.49 0.83
C ILE A 44 -2.73 -8.00 1.17
N LEU A 45 -3.64 -7.56 2.05
CA LEU A 45 -3.76 -6.17 2.49
C LEU A 45 -2.46 -5.64 3.10
N SER A 46 -1.74 -6.47 3.85
CA SER A 46 -0.55 -6.07 4.60
C SER A 46 0.78 -6.30 3.88
N ARG A 47 0.82 -7.20 2.88
CA ARG A 47 2.08 -7.64 2.24
C ARG A 47 2.11 -7.57 0.72
N VAL A 48 0.96 -7.61 0.04
CA VAL A 48 0.92 -7.72 -1.42
C VAL A 48 0.53 -6.38 -2.04
N GLY A 49 1.53 -5.67 -2.56
CA GLY A 49 1.33 -4.40 -3.25
C GLY A 49 0.65 -4.61 -4.60
N ALA A 50 -0.61 -4.19 -4.70
CA ALA A 50 -1.41 -4.22 -5.92
C ALA A 50 -2.43 -3.08 -5.88
N CYS A 51 -2.84 -2.60 -7.06
CA CYS A 51 -3.93 -1.64 -7.22
C CYS A 51 -4.67 -1.94 -8.53
N GLY A 52 -5.99 -2.04 -8.47
CA GLY A 52 -6.85 -2.10 -9.65
C GLY A 52 -7.14 -0.72 -10.22
N VAL A 53 -7.49 -0.65 -11.50
CA VAL A 53 -8.04 0.55 -12.13
C VAL A 53 -9.26 0.20 -12.97
N ALA A 54 -10.35 0.93 -12.76
CA ALA A 54 -11.57 0.83 -13.56
C ALA A 54 -12.01 2.24 -13.98
N TRP A 55 -11.26 2.84 -14.91
CA TRP A 55 -11.41 4.25 -15.31
C TRP A 55 -12.82 4.57 -15.84
N GLY A 56 -13.34 3.74 -16.75
CA GLY A 56 -14.67 3.89 -17.34
C GLY A 56 -15.78 3.08 -16.64
N ALA A 57 -15.71 2.86 -15.33
CA ALA A 57 -16.65 1.99 -14.64
C ALA A 57 -18.11 2.52 -14.69
N MET A 58 -18.97 1.89 -15.51
CA MET A 58 -20.40 2.25 -15.64
C MET A 58 -21.41 1.15 -15.25
N SER A 59 -20.97 -0.11 -15.15
CA SER A 59 -21.86 -1.26 -14.93
C SER A 59 -21.85 -1.75 -13.49
N GLN A 60 -22.96 -2.35 -13.04
CA GLN A 60 -23.04 -3.05 -11.75
C GLN A 60 -21.99 -4.18 -11.64
N LYS A 61 -21.59 -4.79 -12.76
CA LYS A 61 -20.49 -5.77 -12.81
C LYS A 61 -19.15 -5.17 -12.37
N ALA A 62 -18.86 -3.93 -12.77
CA ALA A 62 -17.62 -3.25 -12.36
C ALA A 62 -17.62 -3.00 -10.85
N ALA A 63 -18.75 -2.56 -10.29
CA ALA A 63 -18.90 -2.38 -8.84
C ALA A 63 -18.71 -3.69 -8.06
N SER A 64 -19.30 -4.80 -8.53
CA SER A 64 -19.12 -6.11 -7.87
C SER A 64 -17.68 -6.63 -7.98
N ILE A 65 -17.00 -6.41 -9.11
CA ILE A 65 -15.59 -6.80 -9.28
C ILE A 65 -14.70 -6.00 -8.33
N ALA A 66 -14.84 -4.66 -8.31
CA ALA A 66 -14.08 -3.81 -7.40
C ALA A 66 -14.31 -4.19 -5.93
N THR A 67 -15.57 -4.42 -5.54
CA THR A 67 -15.93 -4.88 -4.19
C THR A 67 -15.27 -6.22 -3.86
N GLY A 68 -15.18 -7.15 -4.82
CA GLY A 68 -14.51 -8.44 -4.65
C GLY A 68 -13.00 -8.31 -4.40
N PHE A 69 -12.34 -7.35 -5.06
CA PHE A 69 -10.94 -7.01 -4.79
C PHE A 69 -10.76 -6.30 -3.45
N ASN A 70 -11.65 -5.37 -3.10
CA ASN A 70 -11.60 -4.68 -1.81
C ASN A 70 -11.73 -5.65 -0.65
N ARG A 71 -12.64 -6.63 -0.76
CA ARG A 71 -12.79 -7.72 0.22
C ARG A 71 -11.52 -8.58 0.35
N LEU A 72 -10.66 -8.63 -0.67
CA LEU A 72 -9.37 -9.32 -0.66
C LEU A 72 -8.23 -8.43 -0.16
N GLY A 73 -8.49 -7.16 0.21
CA GLY A 73 -7.44 -6.22 0.59
C GLY A 73 -6.68 -5.61 -0.61
N VAL A 74 -7.26 -5.67 -1.81
CA VAL A 74 -6.71 -5.02 -3.00
C VAL A 74 -7.49 -3.72 -3.27
N PRO A 75 -6.81 -2.56 -3.25
CA PRO A 75 -7.43 -1.28 -3.54
C PRO A 75 -7.72 -1.10 -5.03
N ALA A 76 -8.64 -0.20 -5.37
CA ALA A 76 -8.99 0.13 -6.74
C ALA A 76 -9.24 1.63 -6.93
N VAL A 77 -8.70 2.18 -8.01
CA VAL A 77 -9.02 3.52 -8.50
C VAL A 77 -10.11 3.45 -9.57
N VAL A 78 -11.13 4.29 -9.45
CA VAL A 78 -12.17 4.47 -10.47
C VAL A 78 -12.08 5.89 -11.06
N GLY A 79 -12.57 6.06 -12.29
CA GLY A 79 -12.71 7.41 -12.85
C GLY A 79 -13.86 8.19 -12.20
N PRO A 80 -14.10 9.45 -12.60
CA PRO A 80 -15.04 10.35 -11.90
C PRO A 80 -16.48 9.84 -11.90
N HIS A 81 -16.91 9.15 -12.94
CA HIS A 81 -18.24 8.52 -12.97
C HIS A 81 -18.41 7.38 -11.97
N GLY A 82 -17.32 6.82 -11.44
CA GLY A 82 -17.36 5.84 -10.36
C GLY A 82 -17.99 6.37 -9.08
N ALA A 83 -17.97 7.70 -8.84
CA ALA A 83 -18.67 8.31 -7.71
C ALA A 83 -20.19 8.02 -7.72
N LYS A 84 -20.78 7.75 -8.90
CA LYS A 84 -22.21 7.41 -9.05
C LYS A 84 -22.58 6.07 -8.41
N TYR A 85 -21.62 5.21 -8.04
CA TYR A 85 -21.88 4.00 -7.26
C TYR A 85 -22.21 4.28 -5.78
N ARG A 86 -22.15 5.55 -5.34
CA ARG A 86 -22.62 6.06 -4.03
C ARG A 86 -21.82 5.61 -2.82
N ARG A 87 -20.79 4.79 -2.99
CA ARG A 87 -19.95 4.30 -1.89
C ARG A 87 -18.50 4.23 -2.33
N ALA A 88 -17.64 4.83 -1.52
CA ALA A 88 -16.19 4.73 -1.58
C ALA A 88 -15.69 4.12 -0.27
N PHE A 89 -14.46 3.60 -0.28
CA PHE A 89 -13.81 3.06 0.90
C PHE A 89 -12.52 3.84 1.11
N MET A 90 -12.65 5.00 1.72
CA MET A 90 -11.55 5.92 1.96
C MET A 90 -11.09 5.83 3.41
N GLY A 91 -9.77 5.83 3.60
CA GLY A 91 -9.16 5.86 4.93
C GLY A 91 -9.07 7.27 5.48
N ARG A 92 -8.98 7.39 6.80
CA ARG A 92 -8.74 8.65 7.52
C ARG A 92 -7.29 8.68 8.03
N PRO A 93 -6.32 9.17 7.23
CA PRO A 93 -4.90 9.19 7.63
C PRO A 93 -4.63 10.06 8.87
N ASP A 94 -5.55 10.96 9.19
CA ASP A 94 -5.51 11.84 10.36
C ASP A 94 -5.86 11.14 11.69
N ILE A 95 -6.55 9.98 11.64
CA ILE A 95 -6.96 9.22 12.84
C ILE A 95 -5.95 8.09 13.07
N LYS A 96 -5.09 8.23 14.08
CA LYS A 96 -3.97 7.27 14.31
C LYS A 96 -4.46 5.87 14.67
N GLU A 97 -5.59 5.79 15.36
CA GLU A 97 -6.19 4.54 15.84
C GLU A 97 -6.58 3.61 14.68
N ASP A 98 -6.99 4.18 13.54
CA ASP A 98 -7.36 3.44 12.32
C ASP A 98 -6.15 2.79 11.65
N TRP A 99 -4.93 3.22 11.99
CA TRP A 99 -3.67 2.72 11.40
C TRP A 99 -2.84 1.94 12.41
N THR A 100 -3.49 1.15 13.26
CA THR A 100 -2.82 0.26 14.20
C THR A 100 -2.99 -1.18 13.78
N LEU A 101 -1.88 -1.90 13.60
CA LEU A 101 -1.86 -3.33 13.28
C LEU A 101 -1.33 -4.14 14.45
N ILE A 102 -1.69 -5.41 14.51
CA ILE A 102 -1.16 -6.36 15.50
C ILE A 102 0.11 -6.99 14.92
N ASP A 103 1.21 -7.04 15.68
CA ASP A 103 2.29 -7.98 15.38
C ASP A 103 1.87 -9.36 15.88
N ALA A 104 1.57 -10.27 14.96
CA ALA A 104 1.15 -11.63 15.29
C ALA A 104 2.21 -12.44 16.05
N THR A 105 3.45 -11.97 16.15
CA THR A 105 4.53 -12.64 16.88
C THR A 105 4.34 -12.56 18.39
N ASP A 106 3.92 -11.40 18.90
CA ASP A 106 3.82 -11.11 20.33
C ASP A 106 2.48 -10.49 20.76
N GLY A 107 1.61 -10.13 19.81
CA GLY A 107 0.31 -9.50 20.05
C GLY A 107 0.39 -8.00 20.30
N SER A 108 1.56 -7.37 20.13
CA SER A 108 1.73 -5.93 20.30
C SER A 108 0.95 -5.14 19.24
N LYS A 109 0.44 -3.98 19.63
CA LYS A 109 -0.22 -3.02 18.73
C LYS A 109 0.82 -2.04 18.20
N VAL A 110 0.97 -1.97 16.88
CA VAL A 110 1.96 -1.17 16.18
C VAL A 110 1.26 -0.16 15.30
N TYR A 111 1.50 1.13 15.54
CA TYR A 111 1.06 2.21 14.66
C TYR A 111 1.88 2.17 13.35
N VAL A 112 1.19 2.18 12.22
CA VAL A 112 1.76 2.05 10.88
C VAL A 112 1.33 3.20 9.96
N GLU A 113 2.03 3.31 8.85
CA GLU A 113 1.72 4.23 7.77
C GLU A 113 0.44 3.85 6.99
N PRO A 114 -0.27 4.81 6.38
CA PRO A 114 -1.51 4.55 5.63
C PRO A 114 -1.27 3.91 4.26
N GLY A 115 -0.87 2.63 4.24
CA GLY A 115 -0.54 1.88 3.03
C GLY A 115 -1.25 0.51 2.95
N PRO A 116 -2.26 0.32 2.08
CA PRO A 116 -2.93 1.34 1.26
C PRO A 116 -3.85 2.23 2.10
N GLN A 117 -3.97 3.51 1.73
CA GLN A 117 -4.87 4.45 2.40
C GLN A 117 -6.34 4.14 2.12
N ASP A 118 -6.68 3.90 0.86
CA ASP A 118 -8.05 3.74 0.39
C ASP A 118 -8.21 2.38 -0.27
N LEU A 119 -9.36 1.72 -0.10
CA LEU A 119 -9.70 0.52 -0.86
C LEU A 119 -10.47 0.85 -2.14
N LEU A 120 -11.25 1.93 -2.16
CA LEU A 120 -11.97 2.37 -3.36
C LEU A 120 -12.03 3.89 -3.38
N VAL A 121 -11.33 4.49 -4.34
CA VAL A 121 -11.22 5.95 -4.49
C VAL A 121 -11.47 6.36 -5.94
N ALA A 122 -12.13 7.50 -6.13
CA ALA A 122 -12.31 8.09 -7.44
C ALA A 122 -11.24 9.17 -7.68
N CYS A 123 -10.61 9.14 -8.85
CA CYS A 123 -9.76 10.24 -9.32
C CYS A 123 -10.48 10.95 -10.46
N GLU A 124 -10.29 12.27 -10.56
CA GLU A 124 -10.94 13.07 -11.60
C GLU A 124 -10.20 12.94 -12.94
N THR A 125 -8.86 12.93 -12.88
CA THR A 125 -7.98 12.94 -14.05
C THR A 125 -7.01 11.75 -14.03
N VAL A 126 -6.50 11.38 -15.21
CA VAL A 126 -5.52 10.29 -15.32
C VAL A 126 -4.23 10.71 -14.61
N GLU A 127 -3.89 11.99 -14.69
CA GLU A 127 -2.77 12.65 -14.03
C GLU A 127 -2.79 12.45 -12.52
N GLU A 128 -3.96 12.54 -11.87
CA GLU A 128 -4.15 12.21 -10.45
C GLU A 128 -4.11 10.71 -10.18
N ALA A 129 -4.68 9.91 -11.08
CA ALA A 129 -4.78 8.46 -10.91
C ALA A 129 -3.40 7.79 -10.90
N MET A 130 -2.45 8.27 -11.69
CA MET A 130 -1.10 7.69 -11.81
C MET A 130 -0.34 7.64 -10.47
N PRO A 131 -0.10 8.76 -9.75
CA PRO A 131 0.52 8.73 -8.44
C PRO A 131 -0.38 8.05 -7.39
N MET A 132 -1.70 8.15 -7.49
CA MET A 132 -2.62 7.46 -6.57
C MET A 132 -2.45 5.94 -6.63
N MET A 133 -2.42 5.35 -7.82
CA MET A 133 -2.20 3.90 -7.99
C MET A 133 -0.83 3.47 -7.44
N ALA A 134 0.21 4.29 -7.59
CA ALA A 134 1.54 4.00 -7.03
C ALA A 134 1.51 4.04 -5.49
N LYS A 135 0.88 5.05 -4.88
CA LYS A 135 0.67 5.15 -3.42
C LYS A 135 -0.07 3.94 -2.88
N LEU A 136 -1.18 3.55 -3.53
CA LEU A 136 -2.02 2.43 -3.12
C LEU A 136 -1.32 1.06 -3.27
N CYS A 137 -0.14 0.98 -3.87
CA CYS A 137 0.70 -0.22 -3.87
C CYS A 137 1.62 -0.33 -2.65
N ILE A 138 1.79 0.71 -1.83
CA ILE A 138 2.64 0.67 -0.63
C ILE A 138 2.01 -0.23 0.44
N ARG A 139 2.83 -1.02 1.13
CA ARG A 139 2.37 -1.98 2.15
C ARG A 139 3.23 -1.91 3.42
N PRO A 140 2.70 -2.15 4.62
CA PRO A 140 3.46 -2.04 5.86
C PRO A 140 4.62 -3.05 5.93
N SER A 141 4.49 -4.19 5.26
CA SER A 141 5.54 -5.22 5.19
C SER A 141 6.55 -5.04 4.05
N ASP A 142 6.57 -3.91 3.35
CA ASP A 142 7.60 -3.68 2.34
C ASP A 142 8.99 -3.81 2.94
N THR A 143 9.90 -4.51 2.25
CA THR A 143 11.33 -4.43 2.57
C THR A 143 11.84 -3.03 2.32
N ASP A 144 13.01 -2.68 2.85
CA ASP A 144 13.62 -1.37 2.61
C ASP A 144 13.84 -1.07 1.13
N ARG A 145 14.35 -2.06 0.37
CA ARG A 145 14.50 -1.94 -1.08
C ARG A 145 13.16 -1.84 -1.81
N GLY A 146 12.17 -2.64 -1.40
CA GLY A 146 10.82 -2.59 -1.99
C GLY A 146 10.15 -1.24 -1.77
N ARG A 147 10.27 -0.70 -0.56
CA ARG A 147 9.76 0.62 -0.20
C ARG A 147 10.47 1.72 -0.98
N SER A 148 11.79 1.66 -1.12
CA SER A 148 12.57 2.61 -1.91
C SER A 148 12.11 2.70 -3.36
N ILE A 149 11.83 1.56 -4.01
CA ILE A 149 11.31 1.53 -5.38
C ILE A 149 9.91 2.15 -5.45
N LYS A 150 9.01 1.77 -4.54
CA LYS A 150 7.64 2.30 -4.51
C LYS A 150 7.60 3.81 -4.24
N LEU A 151 8.42 4.29 -3.31
CA LEU A 151 8.57 5.71 -3.02
C LEU A 151 9.16 6.47 -4.20
N THR A 152 10.12 5.89 -4.91
CA THR A 152 10.68 6.48 -6.15
C THR A 152 9.55 6.73 -7.14
N HIS A 153 8.77 5.69 -7.47
CA HIS A 153 7.67 5.83 -8.42
C HIS A 153 6.57 6.77 -7.93
N TYR A 154 6.21 6.73 -6.65
CA TYR A 154 5.18 7.62 -6.12
C TYR A 154 5.58 9.10 -6.24
N ILE A 155 6.82 9.43 -5.83
CA ILE A 155 7.35 10.79 -5.92
C ILE A 155 7.50 11.22 -7.38
N ASP A 156 8.13 10.39 -8.22
CA ASP A 156 8.39 10.71 -9.63
C ASP A 156 7.08 10.91 -10.42
N LEU A 157 6.08 10.05 -10.22
CA LEU A 157 4.78 10.19 -10.87
C LEU A 157 4.05 11.44 -10.39
N SER A 158 4.09 11.75 -9.10
CA SER A 158 3.49 12.98 -8.57
C SER A 158 4.18 14.23 -9.14
N GLN A 159 5.50 14.24 -9.22
CA GLN A 159 6.22 15.36 -9.82
C GLN A 159 5.93 15.50 -11.31
N LYS A 160 5.89 14.39 -12.04
CA LYS A 160 5.65 14.39 -13.49
C LYS A 160 4.24 14.86 -13.85
N TYR A 161 3.22 14.38 -13.12
CA TYR A 161 1.82 14.61 -13.49
C TYR A 161 1.16 15.75 -12.71
N LEU A 162 1.61 16.02 -11.47
CA LEU A 162 1.02 17.04 -10.59
C LEU A 162 1.98 18.20 -10.28
N ASN A 163 3.22 18.17 -10.79
CA ASN A 163 4.25 19.19 -10.53
C ASN A 163 4.51 19.49 -9.05
N ALA A 164 4.26 18.49 -8.19
CA ALA A 164 4.40 18.63 -6.74
C ALA A 164 4.95 17.34 -6.12
N TYR A 165 5.66 17.48 -5.01
CA TYR A 165 5.91 16.35 -4.12
C TYR A 165 4.59 15.88 -3.52
N PRO A 166 4.35 14.56 -3.40
CA PRO A 166 3.16 14.10 -2.71
C PRO A 166 3.21 14.56 -1.25
N PRO A 167 2.16 15.17 -0.68
CA PRO A 167 2.25 15.85 0.62
C PRO A 167 2.61 14.92 1.78
N ASP A 168 2.25 13.64 1.68
CA ASP A 168 2.36 12.61 2.71
C ASP A 168 3.48 11.59 2.46
N TRP A 169 4.37 11.85 1.51
CA TRP A 169 5.46 10.93 1.14
C TRP A 169 6.34 10.53 2.35
N HIS A 170 6.54 11.45 3.29
CA HIS A 170 7.36 11.28 4.48
C HIS A 170 6.77 10.24 5.46
N LEU A 171 5.46 10.01 5.45
CA LEU A 171 4.81 9.01 6.30
C LEU A 171 5.26 7.58 5.97
N PHE A 172 5.71 7.35 4.74
CA PHE A 172 6.12 6.03 4.26
C PHE A 172 7.63 5.75 4.44
N VAL A 173 8.37 6.64 5.11
CA VAL A 173 9.82 6.50 5.35
C VAL A 173 10.05 6.00 6.77
N ARG A 174 10.63 4.81 6.92
CA ARG A 174 11.00 4.22 8.23
C ARG A 174 12.49 4.39 8.54
N THR A 175 13.32 4.42 7.51
CA THR A 175 14.78 4.60 7.59
C THR A 175 15.31 5.32 6.35
N ALA A 176 16.58 5.71 6.36
CA ALA A 176 17.23 6.31 5.18
C ALA A 176 17.32 5.34 3.97
N SER A 177 17.23 4.02 4.18
CA SER A 177 17.26 3.03 3.10
C SER A 177 15.93 2.94 2.34
N ASP A 178 14.82 3.36 2.95
CA ASP A 178 13.52 3.50 2.28
C ASP A 178 13.53 4.65 1.26
N LEU A 179 14.48 5.59 1.33
CA LEU A 179 14.55 6.71 0.40
C LEU A 179 15.13 6.28 -0.97
N PRO A 180 14.61 6.84 -2.08
CA PRO A 180 15.19 6.67 -3.41
C PRO A 180 16.70 6.93 -3.43
N ILE A 181 17.48 6.00 -3.97
CA ILE A 181 18.95 6.05 -3.90
C ILE A 181 19.50 7.31 -4.57
N ALA A 182 18.97 7.68 -5.73
CA ALA A 182 19.46 8.81 -6.52
C ALA A 182 19.24 10.16 -5.84
N THR A 183 18.11 10.34 -5.14
CA THR A 183 17.71 11.61 -4.52
C THR A 183 17.77 11.60 -3.00
N ARG A 184 18.37 10.55 -2.40
CA ARG A 184 18.41 10.34 -0.93
C ARG A 184 18.87 11.56 -0.15
N ASN A 185 19.98 12.19 -0.52
CA ASN A 185 20.50 13.34 0.22
C ASN A 185 19.53 14.53 0.20
N ALA A 186 18.91 14.79 -0.95
CA ALA A 186 17.94 15.88 -1.10
C ALA A 186 16.67 15.60 -0.29
N LEU A 187 16.19 14.35 -0.29
CA LEU A 187 15.02 13.95 0.49
C LEU A 187 15.29 13.95 2.00
N LEU A 188 16.49 13.52 2.45
CA LEU A 188 16.90 13.67 3.84
C LEU A 188 16.88 15.14 4.27
N LYS A 189 17.36 16.04 3.40
CA LYS A 189 17.36 17.47 3.68
C LYS A 189 15.93 18.01 3.79
N LYS A 190 15.04 17.56 2.91
CA LYS A 190 13.61 17.91 2.93
C LYS A 190 12.90 17.40 4.20
N LEU A 191 13.25 16.21 4.70
CA LEU A 191 12.73 15.69 5.98
C LEU A 191 13.19 16.55 7.17
N GLU A 192 14.46 16.97 7.17
CA GLU A 192 14.99 17.88 8.19
C GLU A 192 14.30 19.24 8.15
N ASP A 193 14.23 19.86 6.97
CA ASP A 193 13.75 21.24 6.81
C ASP A 193 12.22 21.37 6.95
N GLU A 194 11.44 20.40 6.45
CA GLU A 194 9.97 20.52 6.39
C GLU A 194 9.24 19.72 7.46
N GLN A 195 9.84 18.62 7.93
CA GLN A 195 9.21 17.74 8.93
C GLN A 195 9.92 17.80 10.29
N GLY A 196 11.03 18.53 10.40
CA GLY A 196 11.80 18.68 11.64
C GLY A 196 12.51 17.40 12.07
N TRP A 197 12.81 16.48 11.15
CA TRP A 197 13.46 15.21 11.47
C TRP A 197 14.93 15.42 11.83
N LYS A 198 15.45 14.61 12.76
CA LYS A 198 16.86 14.67 13.15
C LYS A 198 17.68 13.71 12.30
N ILE A 199 18.62 14.27 11.53
CA ILE A 199 19.48 13.51 10.62
C ILE A 199 20.93 13.54 11.11
N ASP A 200 21.55 12.37 11.21
CA ASP A 200 23.01 12.28 11.34
C ASP A 200 23.62 12.37 9.93
N TRP A 201 24.12 13.55 9.58
CA TRP A 201 24.73 13.81 8.28
C TRP A 201 26.08 13.11 8.07
N LYS A 202 26.77 12.67 9.13
CA LYS A 202 28.02 11.91 8.99
C LYS A 202 27.74 10.50 8.49
N THR A 203 26.74 9.85 9.06
CA THR A 203 26.35 8.48 8.69
C THR A 203 25.19 8.42 7.69
N LYS A 204 24.57 9.57 7.39
CA LYS A 204 23.35 9.73 6.57
C LYS A 204 22.18 8.89 7.06
N LYS A 205 22.02 8.82 8.38
CA LYS A 205 20.96 8.06 9.04
C LYS A 205 19.92 8.99 9.65
N ILE A 206 18.70 8.51 9.70
CA ILE A 206 17.59 9.16 10.39
C ILE A 206 17.67 8.74 11.85
N VAL A 207 17.74 9.70 12.76
CA VAL A 207 17.83 9.48 14.22
C VAL A 207 16.45 9.54 14.86
N GLU A 208 15.62 10.52 14.45
CA GLU A 208 14.27 10.74 14.99
C GLU A 208 13.37 11.30 13.89
N GLY A 209 12.08 10.92 13.91
CA GLY A 209 11.08 11.41 12.97
C GLY A 209 10.09 10.34 12.47
N PRO A 210 10.55 9.17 11.99
CA PRO A 210 9.67 8.13 11.45
C PRO A 210 8.60 7.68 12.44
N ILE A 211 7.41 7.36 11.92
CA ILE A 211 6.30 6.74 12.68
C ILE A 211 6.77 5.48 13.42
N ARG A 212 7.62 4.69 12.75
CA ARG A 212 8.24 3.48 13.29
C ARG A 212 9.55 3.18 12.58
N ALA A 213 10.42 2.42 13.24
CA ALA A 213 11.62 1.88 12.63
C ALA A 213 11.30 0.71 11.69
N TYR A 214 12.22 0.42 10.77
CA TYR A 214 12.16 -0.80 9.96
C TYR A 214 12.46 -2.02 10.83
N ASN A 215 11.54 -3.00 10.82
CA ASN A 215 11.71 -4.28 11.47
C ASN A 215 11.44 -5.41 10.44
N PRO A 216 12.46 -6.18 10.02
CA PRO A 216 12.28 -7.27 9.06
C PRO A 216 11.47 -8.45 9.62
N SER A 217 11.34 -8.55 10.94
CA SER A 217 10.55 -9.60 11.62
C SER A 217 9.11 -9.18 11.90
N PHE A 218 8.71 -7.95 11.55
CA PHE A 218 7.37 -7.45 11.78
C PHE A 218 6.34 -8.33 11.04
N ASN A 219 5.40 -8.89 11.80
CA ASN A 219 4.39 -9.80 11.28
C ASN A 219 2.99 -9.19 11.40
N PRO A 220 2.65 -8.16 10.60
CA PRO A 220 1.39 -7.44 10.74
C PRO A 220 0.18 -8.32 10.44
N THR A 221 -0.88 -8.12 11.21
CA THR A 221 -2.21 -8.67 10.96
C THR A 221 -3.29 -7.77 11.59
N ASN A 222 -4.49 -7.83 11.06
CA ASN A 222 -5.71 -7.30 11.69
C ASN A 222 -6.42 -8.36 12.53
N LEU A 223 -5.94 -9.61 12.55
CA LEU A 223 -6.65 -10.76 13.08
C LEU A 223 -6.03 -11.24 14.39
N GLU A 224 -6.69 -10.97 15.52
CA GLU A 224 -6.24 -11.40 16.85
C GLU A 224 -6.06 -12.92 16.95
N ARG A 225 -6.87 -13.70 16.22
CA ARG A 225 -6.76 -15.17 16.21
C ARG A 225 -5.44 -15.69 15.62
N LEU A 226 -4.68 -14.85 14.91
CA LEU A 226 -3.38 -15.21 14.33
C LEU A 226 -2.20 -14.91 15.26
N ILE A 227 -2.44 -14.30 16.43
CA ILE A 227 -1.40 -14.07 17.43
C ILE A 227 -0.83 -15.43 17.87
N ARG A 228 0.49 -15.58 17.77
CA ARG A 228 1.21 -16.76 18.23
C ARG A 228 1.05 -16.86 19.74
N ARG A 229 0.28 -17.84 20.19
CA ARG A 229 0.26 -18.20 21.62
C ARG A 229 1.64 -18.77 21.96
N LYS A 230 2.30 -18.22 22.99
CA LYS A 230 3.45 -18.88 23.61
C LYS A 230 2.98 -20.28 24.03
N LYS A 231 3.61 -21.32 23.46
CA LYS A 231 3.51 -22.67 24.01
C LYS A 231 4.23 -22.72 25.35
#